data_AF-L8HKE6-F1
#
_entry.id   AF-L8HKE6-F1
#
_cell.length_a   1.000
_cell.length_b   1.000
_cell.length_c   1.000
_cell.angle_alpha   90.00
_cell.angle_beta   90.00
_cell.angle_gamma   90.00
#
_symmetry.space_group_name_H-M   'P 1'
#
loop_
_entity.id
_entity.type
_entity.pdbx_description
1 polymer ?
#
loop_
_entity_poly.entity_id
_entity_poly.type
_entity_poly.pdbx_seq_one_letter_code
_entity_poly.pdbx_strand_id
1 'polypeptide(L)'
;MDSWVEEGTTKGSKETTGLLAPKRTYQTIGSLAGDQDEGQWERGRMLRLLYFSSFLSAWGNRMWEFAVPILLTSVFTDSLLPASAFPFATQLACVILGTMMGKMVDDVDRKRVITLSLITQNVCVLICAVILYFILPFGAPHPPLGNWHFDVLFAALVFVGAIAALASMVEEIAVGRDWVVVITNGDREALTGTPLPVVGPSCPLRSHQMDRHNRCQRDGDADQPLLQGRCAGGLLARHGLHLSQYVLPTLCLVFVGAWNAVSIVPEIWALLRVYGSVPALQKTLQSASSSSGNAFATLWAGWATYISSQRIFLVSFAYTLLYWTALSPGALMSAYLLTHGINEIYIALYTGASSVVGMIPTFFTSTLFKRFGIEKTGMYAIWGQDACLLVCVVFFFVPNFLHLAGLLGDGPLDGAALAGSFLAEYSTPYNWSIWAFLLFLILSRMGLWTFDLAERQIMQEYVPEESRGVVNAVEYSLTNVFSLLSYGMGMVFYAPQQFGILVLISFGVVTVAALCYTQWRRSGALLRPPPPTLPSAQAIEEA
;
A
#
# COMPACT_ATOMS: atom_id res chain seq x y z
N MET A 1 -35.53 52.12 59.91
CA MET A 1 -34.71 50.98 60.36
C MET A 1 -33.46 50.96 59.50
N ASP A 2 -32.75 52.08 59.43
CA ASP A 2 -31.86 52.63 60.46
C ASP A 2 -30.52 51.88 60.36
N SER A 3 -29.61 52.39 59.53
CA SER A 3 -28.54 53.32 59.93
C SER A 3 -27.52 52.62 60.81
N TRP A 4 -26.29 52.48 60.34
CA TRP A 4 -25.09 52.82 61.14
C TRP A 4 -23.95 53.15 60.18
N VAL A 5 -23.58 54.42 60.27
CA VAL A 5 -22.37 55.06 59.76
C VAL A 5 -21.26 54.73 60.74
N GLU A 6 -20.07 54.37 60.27
CA GLU A 6 -18.85 54.85 60.92
C GLU A 6 -17.70 54.96 59.92
N GLU A 7 -17.09 56.15 59.96
CA GLU A 7 -16.09 56.70 59.08
C GLU A 7 -14.73 56.54 59.77
N GLY A 8 -13.74 55.97 59.08
CA GLY A 8 -12.40 55.75 59.62
C GLY A 8 -11.34 55.93 58.54
N THR A 9 -10.91 57.19 58.34
CA THR A 9 -9.84 57.57 57.43
C THR A 9 -8.46 57.23 57.99
N THR A 10 -7.66 56.44 57.25
CA THR A 10 -6.19 56.51 57.29
C THR A 10 -5.62 56.42 55.87
N LYS A 11 -4.92 57.48 55.47
CA LYS A 11 -4.15 57.61 54.23
C LYS A 11 -3.04 56.55 54.14
N GLY A 12 -2.83 55.97 52.96
CA GLY A 12 -1.51 55.43 52.60
C GLY A 12 -1.52 54.30 51.57
N SER A 13 -0.91 54.59 50.41
CA SER A 13 -0.40 53.65 49.40
C SER A 13 -1.40 52.99 48.43
N LYS A 14 -1.29 53.40 47.16
CA LYS A 14 -1.87 52.75 45.99
C LYS A 14 -1.04 51.51 45.65
N GLU A 15 -1.63 50.32 45.71
CA GLU A 15 -1.15 49.16 44.94
C GLU A 15 -2.34 48.36 44.41
N THR A 16 -2.69 48.63 43.15
CA THR A 16 -3.65 47.87 42.36
C THR A 16 -3.00 46.54 41.96
N THR A 17 -3.23 45.47 42.71
CA THR A 17 -2.84 44.11 42.32
C THR A 17 -3.89 43.58 41.34
N GLY A 18 -3.58 43.69 40.04
CA GLY A 18 -4.35 43.08 38.97
C GLY A 18 -4.34 41.55 39.08
N LEU A 19 -5.52 40.93 38.98
CA LEU A 19 -5.69 39.51 38.71
C LEU A 19 -5.01 39.19 37.37
N LEU A 20 -3.82 38.60 37.44
CA LEU A 20 -3.14 37.99 36.31
C LEU A 20 -3.64 36.56 36.14
N ALA A 21 -4.46 36.36 35.11
CA ALA A 21 -4.62 35.07 34.44
C ALA A 21 -3.23 34.50 34.07
N PRO A 22 -3.03 33.17 34.04
CA PRO A 22 -1.73 32.59 33.75
C PRO A 22 -1.29 33.02 32.34
N LYS A 23 -0.26 33.87 32.29
CA LYS A 23 0.41 34.28 31.06
C LYS A 23 0.91 33.03 30.34
N ARG A 24 0.24 32.67 29.26
CA ARG A 24 0.79 31.80 28.21
C ARG A 24 2.15 32.35 27.79
N THR A 25 3.20 31.57 27.99
CA THR A 25 4.56 31.82 27.51
C THR A 25 4.58 31.73 25.97
N TYR A 26 4.13 32.79 25.30
CA TYR A 26 4.42 33.07 23.89
C TYR A 26 5.35 34.28 23.85
N GLN A 27 6.60 34.12 24.28
CA GLN A 27 7.63 35.15 24.08
C GLN A 27 9.03 34.60 24.30
N THR A 28 9.47 33.70 23.42
CA THR A 28 10.91 33.56 23.09
C THR A 28 11.07 32.94 21.69
N ILE A 29 10.52 33.59 20.65
CA ILE A 29 10.90 33.33 19.25
C ILE A 29 11.14 34.69 18.60
N GLY A 30 12.18 35.38 19.07
CA GLY A 30 12.51 36.74 18.63
C GLY A 30 14.00 37.09 18.63
N SER A 31 14.88 36.22 19.14
CA SER A 31 16.32 36.36 19.00
C SER A 31 16.94 34.99 18.82
N LEU A 32 17.27 34.65 17.56
CA LEU A 32 18.30 33.70 17.11
C LEU A 32 17.95 33.37 15.65
N ALA A 33 18.42 34.19 14.72
CA ALA A 33 18.45 33.82 13.30
C ALA A 33 19.32 32.56 13.06
N GLY A 34 20.13 32.14 14.05
CA GLY A 34 20.83 30.85 14.06
C GLY A 34 19.98 29.65 14.49
N ASP A 35 18.94 29.82 15.32
CA ASP A 35 18.09 28.69 15.79
C ASP A 35 17.11 28.21 14.71
N GLN A 36 16.71 29.09 13.79
CA GLN A 36 15.86 28.69 12.66
C GLN A 36 16.62 27.85 11.65
N ASP A 37 17.89 28.17 11.38
CA ASP A 37 18.75 27.40 10.47
C ASP A 37 19.17 26.06 11.10
N GLU A 38 19.51 26.03 12.40
CA GLU A 38 19.79 24.77 13.11
C GLU A 38 18.53 23.89 13.20
N GLY A 39 17.38 24.45 13.56
CA GLY A 39 16.10 23.72 13.59
C GLY A 39 15.68 23.16 12.23
N GLN A 40 15.91 23.89 11.14
CA GLN A 40 15.67 23.40 9.78
C GLN A 40 16.66 22.30 9.36
N TRP A 41 17.94 22.44 9.70
CA TRP A 41 18.97 21.43 9.43
C TRP A 41 18.71 20.12 10.17
N GLU A 42 18.31 20.20 11.43
CA GLU A 42 17.93 19.05 12.23
C GLU A 42 16.69 18.36 11.66
N ARG A 43 15.68 19.13 11.23
CA ARG A 43 14.50 18.60 10.54
C ARG A 43 14.89 17.85 9.27
N GLY A 44 15.69 18.46 8.39
CA GLY A 44 16.17 17.81 7.17
C GLY A 44 16.95 16.52 7.43
N ARG A 45 17.75 16.46 8.50
CA ARG A 45 18.48 15.26 8.90
C ARG A 45 17.53 14.15 9.38
N MET A 46 16.55 14.47 10.22
CA MET A 46 15.55 13.50 10.71
C MET A 46 14.74 12.90 9.56
N LEU A 47 14.34 13.74 8.61
CA LEU A 47 13.58 13.30 7.44
C LEU A 47 14.40 12.37 6.54
N ARG A 48 15.69 12.67 6.31
CA ARG A 48 16.59 11.75 5.60
C ARG A 48 16.73 10.40 6.28
N LEU A 49 16.79 10.36 7.62
CA LEU A 49 16.86 9.12 8.38
C LEU A 49 15.56 8.31 8.30
N LEU A 50 14.40 8.98 8.40
CA LEU A 50 13.10 8.33 8.20
C LEU A 50 12.97 7.75 6.80
N TYR A 51 13.41 8.47 5.77
CA TYR A 51 13.41 7.95 4.40
C TYR A 51 14.35 6.79 4.20
N PHE A 52 15.54 6.88 4.77
CA PHE A 52 16.50 5.80 4.69
C PHE A 52 15.96 4.53 5.35
N SER A 53 15.35 4.65 6.54
CA SER A 53 14.65 3.53 7.19
C SER A 53 13.49 3.01 6.34
N SER A 54 12.65 3.89 5.83
CA SER A 54 11.49 3.50 5.01
C SER A 54 11.92 2.78 3.74
N PHE A 55 13.03 3.20 3.13
CA PHE A 55 13.62 2.53 1.97
C PHE A 55 14.09 1.11 2.34
N LEU A 56 14.82 0.95 3.43
CA LEU A 56 15.31 -0.36 3.88
C LEU A 56 14.15 -1.33 4.17
N SER A 57 13.15 -0.88 4.91
CA SER A 57 11.93 -1.65 5.23
C SER A 57 11.17 -2.03 3.98
N ALA A 58 10.86 -1.04 3.12
CA ALA A 58 10.10 -1.26 1.90
C ALA A 58 10.82 -2.22 0.94
N TRP A 59 12.14 -2.07 0.80
CA TRP A 59 12.94 -2.97 -0.03
C TRP A 59 12.88 -4.41 0.47
N GLY A 60 13.09 -4.62 1.78
CA GLY A 60 12.98 -5.93 2.41
C GLY A 60 11.61 -6.58 2.20
N ASN A 61 10.54 -5.83 2.48
CA ASN A 61 9.16 -6.31 2.37
C ASN A 61 8.79 -6.64 0.93
N ARG A 62 9.15 -5.80 -0.05
CA ARG A 62 8.87 -6.07 -1.47
C ARG A 62 9.62 -7.29 -1.99
N MET A 63 10.87 -7.49 -1.58
CA MET A 63 11.61 -8.71 -1.92
C MET A 63 10.96 -9.95 -1.33
N TRP A 64 10.49 -9.88 -0.08
CA TRP A 64 9.78 -10.98 0.57
C TRP A 64 8.47 -11.33 -0.13
N GLU A 65 7.63 -10.32 -0.39
CA GLU A 65 6.35 -10.46 -1.09
C GLU A 65 6.51 -11.03 -2.52
N PHE A 66 7.63 -10.72 -3.19
CA PHE A 66 7.95 -11.25 -4.52
C PHE A 66 8.53 -12.66 -4.47
N ALA A 67 9.46 -12.93 -3.55
CA ALA A 67 10.20 -14.19 -3.51
C ALA A 67 9.32 -15.37 -3.09
N VAL A 68 8.49 -15.23 -2.06
CA VAL A 68 7.74 -16.38 -1.49
C VAL A 68 6.80 -17.03 -2.51
N PRO A 69 5.92 -16.30 -3.23
CA PRO A 69 5.03 -16.93 -4.20
C PRO A 69 5.78 -17.59 -5.36
N ILE A 70 6.88 -16.99 -5.81
CA ILE A 70 7.71 -17.53 -6.90
C ILE A 70 8.39 -18.82 -6.45
N LEU A 71 8.97 -18.83 -5.25
CA LEU A 71 9.60 -20.02 -4.67
C LEU A 71 8.59 -21.15 -4.44
N LEU A 72 7.38 -20.83 -3.95
CA LEU A 72 6.33 -21.82 -3.78
C LEU A 72 5.84 -22.38 -5.11
N THR A 73 5.78 -21.56 -6.17
CA THR A 73 5.34 -22.02 -7.49
C THR A 73 6.45 -22.74 -8.27
N SER A 74 7.72 -22.40 -8.05
CA SER A 74 8.83 -23.15 -8.65
C SER A 74 8.99 -24.55 -8.05
N VAL A 75 8.53 -24.74 -6.81
CA VAL A 75 8.42 -26.06 -6.16
C VAL A 75 7.17 -26.81 -6.64
N PHE A 76 6.04 -26.12 -6.82
CA PHE A 76 4.74 -26.71 -7.20
C PHE A 76 4.23 -26.14 -8.52
N THR A 77 4.56 -26.80 -9.63
CA THR A 77 4.39 -26.23 -10.98
C THR A 77 2.96 -26.28 -11.53
N ASP A 78 2.10 -27.16 -11.02
CA ASP A 78 0.73 -27.35 -11.55
C ASP A 78 -0.33 -26.84 -10.56
N SER A 79 0.04 -26.00 -9.61
CA SER A 79 -0.90 -25.48 -8.62
C SER A 79 -0.55 -24.07 -8.15
N LEU A 80 -1.56 -23.20 -8.15
CA LEU A 80 -1.53 -21.88 -7.53
C LEU A 80 -1.83 -21.92 -6.02
N LEU A 81 -2.17 -23.10 -5.48
CA LEU A 81 -2.65 -23.25 -4.11
C LEU A 81 -1.61 -22.75 -3.08
N PRO A 82 -0.33 -23.16 -3.11
CA PRO A 82 0.62 -22.70 -2.10
C PRO A 82 0.90 -21.19 -2.19
N ALA A 83 1.00 -20.67 -3.42
CA ALA A 83 1.24 -19.26 -3.72
C ALA A 83 0.05 -18.34 -3.35
N SER A 84 -1.16 -18.88 -3.24
CA SER A 84 -2.37 -18.17 -2.79
C SER A 84 -2.66 -18.37 -1.30
N ALA A 85 -2.46 -19.58 -0.77
CA ALA A 85 -2.73 -19.93 0.62
C ALA A 85 -1.82 -19.19 1.61
N PHE A 86 -0.53 -19.05 1.29
CA PHE A 86 0.40 -18.29 2.14
C PHE A 86 -0.03 -16.83 2.33
N PRO A 87 -0.16 -15.99 1.28
CA PRO A 87 -0.58 -14.61 1.44
C PRO A 87 -2.02 -14.47 1.96
N PHE A 88 -2.92 -15.42 1.65
CA PHE A 88 -4.26 -15.45 2.24
C PHE A 88 -4.19 -15.56 3.77
N ALA A 89 -3.42 -16.51 4.30
CA ALA A 89 -3.35 -16.77 5.73
C ALA A 89 -2.65 -15.63 6.50
N THR A 90 -1.56 -15.07 5.96
CA THR A 90 -0.89 -13.92 6.58
C THR A 90 -1.78 -12.67 6.58
N GLN A 91 -2.49 -12.41 5.48
CA GLN A 91 -3.45 -11.30 5.38
C GLN A 91 -4.64 -11.50 6.33
N LEU A 92 -5.15 -12.73 6.46
CA LEU A 92 -6.24 -13.06 7.38
C LEU A 92 -5.84 -12.80 8.84
N ALA A 93 -4.62 -13.18 9.22
CA ALA A 93 -4.08 -12.90 10.56
C ALA A 93 -4.04 -11.40 10.83
N CYS A 94 -3.57 -10.59 9.87
CA CYS A 94 -3.57 -9.13 9.93
C CYS A 94 -4.98 -8.54 10.08
N VAL A 95 -5.98 -9.06 9.36
CA VAL A 95 -7.38 -8.61 9.47
C VAL A 95 -7.98 -8.94 10.84
N ILE A 96 -7.75 -10.15 11.36
CA ILE A 96 -8.33 -10.60 12.63
C ILE A 96 -7.65 -9.93 13.84
N LEU A 97 -6.32 -9.81 13.82
CA LEU A 97 -5.53 -9.35 14.95
C LEU A 97 -5.12 -7.87 14.86
N GLY A 98 -5.45 -7.18 13.78
CA GLY A 98 -5.06 -5.78 13.56
C GLY A 98 -5.50 -4.82 14.65
N THR A 99 -6.70 -5.00 15.23
CA THR A 99 -7.16 -4.17 16.36
C THR A 99 -6.33 -4.39 17.63
N MET A 100 -5.88 -5.63 17.85
CA MET A 100 -5.00 -5.95 18.99
C MET A 100 -3.61 -5.35 18.78
N MET A 101 -3.08 -5.43 17.55
CA MET A 101 -1.80 -4.82 17.19
C MET A 101 -1.83 -3.29 17.33
N GLY A 102 -2.92 -2.64 16.89
CA GLY A 102 -3.10 -1.19 17.08
C GLY A 102 -3.12 -0.79 18.55
N LYS A 103 -3.89 -1.50 19.38
CA LYS A 103 -3.91 -1.25 20.83
C LYS A 103 -2.54 -1.47 21.48
N MET A 104 -1.79 -2.47 21.03
CA MET A 104 -0.42 -2.71 21.51
C MET A 104 0.52 -1.53 21.17
N VAL A 105 0.37 -0.93 19.99
CA VAL A 105 1.14 0.28 19.61
C VAL A 105 0.83 1.45 20.54
N ASP A 106 -0.43 1.58 20.96
CA ASP A 106 -0.87 2.66 21.85
C ASP A 106 -0.43 2.46 23.32
N ASP A 107 -0.45 1.20 23.80
CA ASP A 107 -0.19 0.86 25.21
C ASP A 107 1.30 0.71 25.56
N VAL A 108 2.16 0.41 24.59
CA VAL A 108 3.59 0.10 24.81
C VAL A 108 4.48 1.28 24.40
N ASP A 109 5.60 1.47 25.11
CA ASP A 109 6.57 2.51 24.78
C ASP A 109 6.99 2.46 23.30
N ARG A 110 6.84 3.57 22.56
CA ARG A 110 7.18 3.70 21.12
C ARG A 110 8.54 3.09 20.76
N LYS A 111 9.57 3.33 21.57
CA LYS A 111 10.91 2.74 21.36
C LYS A 111 10.90 1.22 21.44
N ARG A 112 10.17 0.63 22.39
CA ARG A 112 10.05 -0.81 22.55
C ARG A 112 9.23 -1.40 21.43
N VAL A 113 8.10 -0.78 21.07
CA VAL A 113 7.23 -1.19 19.95
C VAL A 113 8.05 -1.35 18.68
N ILE A 114 8.75 -0.28 18.26
CA ILE A 114 9.48 -0.29 16.97
C ILE A 114 10.68 -1.25 16.97
N THR A 115 11.37 -1.39 18.11
CA THR A 115 12.55 -2.26 18.21
C THR A 115 12.10 -3.73 18.19
N LEU A 116 11.05 -4.07 18.94
CA LEU A 116 10.54 -5.44 18.98
C LEU A 116 9.86 -5.84 17.68
N SER A 117 9.11 -4.95 17.02
CA SER A 117 8.47 -5.25 15.73
C SER A 117 9.53 -5.55 14.66
N LEU A 118 10.55 -4.71 14.52
CA LEU A 118 11.62 -4.92 13.53
C LEU A 118 12.43 -6.18 13.79
N ILE A 119 12.81 -6.46 15.05
CA ILE A 119 13.51 -7.69 15.39
C ILE A 119 12.64 -8.91 15.08
N THR A 120 11.37 -8.87 15.50
CA THR A 120 10.44 -10.00 15.29
C THR A 120 10.24 -10.28 13.81
N GLN A 121 9.98 -9.26 13.00
CA GLN A 121 9.78 -9.37 11.56
C GLN A 121 11.00 -9.99 10.87
N ASN A 122 12.19 -9.42 11.06
CA ASN A 122 13.42 -9.92 10.42
C ASN A 122 13.77 -11.35 10.86
N VAL A 123 13.64 -11.67 12.16
CA VAL A 123 13.86 -13.04 12.66
C VAL A 123 12.85 -14.01 12.07
N CYS A 124 11.57 -13.64 11.98
CA CYS A 124 10.55 -14.48 11.36
C CYS A 124 10.81 -14.69 9.86
N VAL A 125 11.22 -13.66 9.12
CA VAL A 125 11.59 -13.78 7.70
C VAL A 125 12.79 -14.72 7.51
N LEU A 126 13.81 -14.63 8.37
CA LEU A 126 14.95 -15.55 8.36
C LEU A 126 14.52 -17.00 8.63
N ILE A 127 13.67 -17.22 9.63
CA ILE A 127 13.11 -18.55 9.93
C ILE A 127 12.31 -19.07 8.73
N CYS A 128 11.48 -18.22 8.11
CA CYS A 128 10.72 -18.62 6.93
C CYS A 128 11.62 -18.98 5.74
N ALA A 129 12.73 -18.27 5.54
CA ALA A 129 13.69 -18.59 4.49
C ALA A 129 14.35 -19.97 4.72
N VAL A 130 14.66 -20.31 5.97
CA VAL A 130 15.16 -21.64 6.34
C VAL A 130 14.10 -22.72 6.14
N ILE A 131 12.84 -22.46 6.53
CA ILE A 131 11.74 -23.40 6.29
C ILE A 131 11.53 -23.63 4.79
N LEU A 132 11.53 -22.57 3.98
CA LEU A 132 11.42 -22.67 2.53
C LEU A 132 12.56 -23.49 1.92
N TYR A 133 13.79 -23.36 2.42
CA TYR A 133 14.91 -24.21 2.00
C TYR A 133 14.63 -25.70 2.20
N PHE A 134 14.03 -26.06 3.34
CA PHE A 134 13.61 -27.44 3.62
C PHE A 134 12.36 -27.91 2.86
N ILE A 135 11.58 -26.98 2.30
CA ILE A 135 10.46 -27.29 1.41
C ILE A 135 10.94 -27.61 -0.01
N LEU A 136 12.05 -27.01 -0.49
CA LEU A 136 12.56 -27.22 -1.85
C LEU A 136 12.70 -28.70 -2.29
N PRO A 137 13.18 -29.64 -1.44
CA PRO A 137 13.29 -31.05 -1.81
C PRO A 137 11.94 -31.76 -2.06
N PHE A 138 10.82 -31.16 -1.65
CA PHE A 138 9.47 -31.65 -1.93
C PHE A 138 8.95 -31.22 -3.30
N GLY A 139 9.81 -30.68 -4.17
CA GLY A 139 9.46 -30.29 -5.53
C GLY A 139 8.73 -31.38 -6.29
N ALA A 140 7.48 -31.09 -6.66
CA ALA A 140 6.58 -32.01 -7.34
C ALA A 140 5.55 -31.20 -8.14
N PRO A 141 4.94 -31.76 -9.21
CA PRO A 141 3.93 -31.04 -9.98
C PRO A 141 2.76 -30.54 -9.12
N HIS A 142 2.35 -31.32 -8.13
CA HIS A 142 1.31 -30.98 -7.17
C HIS A 142 1.88 -30.98 -5.74
N PRO A 143 1.37 -30.14 -4.83
CA PRO A 143 1.77 -30.20 -3.43
C PRO A 143 1.47 -31.59 -2.85
N PRO A 144 2.44 -32.24 -2.17
CA PRO A 144 2.28 -33.59 -1.64
C PRO A 144 1.46 -33.56 -0.33
N LEU A 145 0.22 -33.06 -0.42
CA LEU A 145 -0.72 -32.98 0.69
C LEU A 145 -0.93 -34.37 1.31
N GLY A 146 -0.87 -34.45 2.64
CA GLY A 146 -0.92 -35.70 3.40
C GLY A 146 0.45 -36.28 3.72
N ASN A 147 1.54 -35.73 3.14
CA ASN A 147 2.88 -35.97 3.66
C ASN A 147 3.11 -35.10 4.89
N TRP A 148 3.10 -35.72 6.06
CA TRP A 148 3.20 -35.02 7.33
C TRP A 148 4.43 -34.09 7.45
N HIS A 149 5.57 -34.45 6.85
CA HIS A 149 6.76 -33.60 6.85
C HIS A 149 6.50 -32.29 6.10
N PHE A 150 5.92 -32.39 4.91
CA PHE A 150 5.58 -31.22 4.09
C PHE A 150 4.49 -30.39 4.78
N ASP A 151 3.42 -31.03 5.26
CA ASP A 151 2.29 -30.35 5.89
C ASP A 151 2.74 -29.57 7.14
N VAL A 152 3.61 -30.15 7.97
CA VAL A 152 4.19 -29.47 9.15
C VAL A 152 5.08 -28.30 8.74
N LEU A 153 5.97 -28.48 7.74
CA LEU A 153 6.83 -27.40 7.26
C LEU A 153 6.01 -26.25 6.66
N PHE A 154 5.00 -26.55 5.85
CA PHE A 154 4.13 -25.55 5.24
C PHE A 154 3.27 -24.83 6.29
N ALA A 155 2.72 -25.56 7.27
CA ALA A 155 2.00 -24.96 8.39
C ALA A 155 2.91 -24.05 9.24
N ALA A 156 4.16 -24.47 9.50
CA ALA A 156 5.15 -23.66 10.19
C ALA A 156 5.51 -22.40 9.39
N LEU A 157 5.70 -22.53 8.07
CA LEU A 157 5.94 -21.39 7.17
C LEU A 157 4.81 -20.36 7.26
N VAL A 158 3.56 -20.82 7.16
CA VAL A 158 2.37 -19.94 7.25
C VAL A 158 2.27 -19.27 8.61
N PHE A 159 2.49 -20.02 9.70
CA PHE A 159 2.41 -19.50 11.06
C PHE A 159 3.48 -18.43 11.32
N VAL A 160 4.75 -18.71 10.99
CA VAL A 160 5.84 -17.75 11.17
C VAL A 160 5.69 -16.56 10.23
N GLY A 161 5.22 -16.78 9.00
CA GLY A 161 4.90 -15.72 8.04
C GLY A 161 3.79 -14.79 8.53
N ALA A 162 2.79 -15.31 9.24
CA ALA A 162 1.74 -14.49 9.85
C ALA A 162 2.28 -13.61 10.98
N ILE A 163 3.20 -14.13 11.80
CA ILE A 163 3.88 -13.34 12.83
C ILE A 163 4.72 -12.22 12.18
N ALA A 164 5.45 -12.52 11.10
CA ALA A 164 6.22 -11.52 10.35
C ALA A 164 5.30 -10.41 9.80
N ALA A 165 4.16 -10.78 9.22
CA ALA A 165 3.19 -9.84 8.67
C ALA A 165 2.56 -8.94 9.76
N LEU A 166 2.23 -9.50 10.93
CA LEU A 166 1.74 -8.72 12.07
C LEU A 166 2.79 -7.74 12.60
N ALA A 167 4.05 -8.17 12.68
CA ALA A 167 5.15 -7.31 13.09
C ALA A 167 5.37 -6.15 12.10
N SER A 168 5.28 -6.41 10.80
CA SER A 168 5.33 -5.40 9.75
C SER A 168 4.15 -4.41 9.85
N MET A 169 2.93 -4.89 10.12
CA MET A 169 1.77 -4.02 10.36
C MET A 169 1.98 -3.10 11.58
N VAL A 170 2.55 -3.60 12.67
CA VAL A 170 2.87 -2.80 13.86
C VAL A 170 3.85 -1.68 13.54
N GLU A 171 4.89 -1.97 12.74
CA GLU A 171 5.85 -0.98 12.26
C GLU A 171 5.16 0.11 11.41
N GLU A 172 4.32 -0.29 10.46
CA GLU A 172 3.57 0.63 9.59
C GLU A 172 2.68 1.58 10.39
N ILE A 173 1.96 1.05 11.39
CA ILE A 173 1.09 1.85 12.26
C ILE A 173 1.94 2.79 13.14
N ALA A 174 2.99 2.29 13.78
CA ALA A 174 3.83 3.07 14.69
C ALA A 174 4.55 4.23 13.97
N VAL A 175 5.20 3.95 12.83
CA VAL A 175 5.96 4.97 12.11
C VAL A 175 5.05 5.85 11.26
N GLY A 176 4.22 5.23 10.42
CA GLY A 176 3.45 5.92 9.40
C GLY A 176 2.27 6.73 9.95
N ARG A 177 1.61 6.24 11.00
CA ARG A 177 0.41 6.89 11.56
C ARG A 177 0.65 7.66 12.84
N ASP A 178 1.60 7.25 13.68
CA ASP A 178 1.89 7.93 14.95
C ASP A 178 3.10 8.88 14.83
N TRP A 179 4.28 8.38 14.43
CA TRP A 179 5.49 9.21 14.46
C TRP A 179 5.46 10.39 13.49
N VAL A 180 4.97 10.18 12.26
CA VAL A 180 4.86 11.28 11.26
C VAL A 180 3.98 12.41 11.80
N VAL A 181 2.89 12.09 12.50
CA VAL A 181 1.96 13.08 13.07
C VAL A 181 2.62 13.86 14.20
N VAL A 182 3.37 13.19 15.08
CA VAL A 182 4.09 13.85 16.19
C VAL A 182 5.22 14.75 15.68
N ILE A 183 6.01 14.29 14.71
CA ILE A 183 7.14 15.05 14.15
C ILE A 183 6.67 16.32 13.42
N THR A 184 5.46 16.29 12.89
CA THR A 184 4.84 17.43 12.20
C THR A 184 4.10 18.38 13.15
N ASN A 185 4.09 18.13 14.46
CA ASN A 185 3.46 18.98 15.49
C ASN A 185 1.98 19.32 15.22
N GLY A 186 1.27 18.53 14.40
CA GLY A 186 -0.08 18.87 13.97
C GLY A 186 -0.16 20.09 13.04
N ASP A 187 0.95 20.72 12.65
CA ASP A 187 1.01 21.72 11.58
C ASP A 187 0.78 20.99 10.25
N ARG A 188 -0.49 20.80 9.93
CA ARG A 188 -0.97 20.28 8.64
C ARG A 188 -0.51 21.14 7.48
N GLU A 189 -0.21 22.42 7.73
CA GLU A 189 0.37 23.31 6.73
C GLU A 189 1.88 23.09 6.50
N ALA A 190 2.63 22.55 7.46
CA ALA A 190 4.03 22.14 7.24
C ALA A 190 4.12 20.84 6.42
N LEU A 191 3.06 20.03 6.43
CA LEU A 191 2.84 18.92 5.49
C LEU A 191 2.52 19.42 4.06
N THR A 192 2.03 20.66 3.90
CA THR A 192 1.79 21.30 2.59
C THR A 192 2.89 22.29 2.17
N GLY A 193 3.71 22.78 3.11
CA GLY A 193 4.71 23.85 2.92
C GLY A 193 6.16 23.38 2.79
N THR A 194 6.43 22.08 2.96
CA THR A 194 7.73 21.45 2.67
C THR A 194 7.50 20.04 2.11
N PRO A 195 7.85 19.76 0.84
CA PRO A 195 7.54 18.47 0.21
C PRO A 195 8.48 17.38 0.72
N LEU A 196 7.93 16.57 1.60
CA LEU A 196 8.22 15.15 1.74
C LEU A 196 7.22 14.39 0.85
N PRO A 197 7.63 13.44 -0.02
CA PRO A 197 6.73 12.87 -1.01
C PRO A 197 5.74 11.92 -0.32
N VAL A 198 4.54 12.40 -0.07
CA VAL A 198 3.35 11.71 -0.59
C VAL A 198 2.70 12.67 -1.56
N VAL A 199 2.84 12.28 -2.81
CA VAL A 199 2.28 12.78 -4.07
C VAL A 199 1.11 13.77 -3.98
N GLY A 200 1.28 14.92 -4.67
CA GLY A 200 0.18 15.74 -5.21
C GLY A 200 0.45 17.27 -5.19
N PRO A 201 0.75 17.94 -6.32
CA PRO A 201 0.88 19.41 -6.36
C PRO A 201 -0.32 20.13 -7.01
N SER A 202 -0.67 21.29 -6.47
CA SER A 202 -1.31 22.41 -7.18
C SER A 202 -0.48 23.71 -7.01
N CYS A 203 0.03 24.21 -8.16
CA CYS A 203 0.74 25.44 -8.61
C CYS A 203 0.55 26.79 -7.85
N PRO A 204 1.23 27.92 -8.24
CA PRO A 204 2.23 28.14 -9.32
C PRO A 204 3.49 29.00 -8.95
N LEU A 205 4.52 28.95 -9.82
CA LEU A 205 5.59 29.97 -10.02
C LEU A 205 6.67 30.17 -8.92
N ARG A 206 7.77 29.39 -8.97
CA ARG A 206 9.08 29.89 -9.45
C ARG A 206 10.05 28.73 -9.66
N SER A 207 10.38 28.53 -10.92
CA SER A 207 11.30 27.58 -11.52
C SER A 207 12.74 27.79 -11.06
N HIS A 208 13.37 26.81 -10.38
CA HIS A 208 14.72 26.37 -10.76
C HIS A 208 15.35 25.20 -9.96
N GLN A 209 14.77 24.67 -8.88
CA GLN A 209 15.51 23.72 -8.02
C GLN A 209 14.82 22.37 -7.74
N MET A 210 13.58 22.18 -8.21
CA MET A 210 12.80 20.95 -8.01
C MET A 210 13.26 19.76 -8.88
N ASP A 211 14.26 19.98 -9.75
CA ASP A 211 14.70 19.03 -10.77
C ASP A 211 15.64 17.92 -10.22
N ARG A 212 15.94 17.93 -8.92
CA ARG A 212 16.81 16.96 -8.23
C ARG A 212 16.06 15.94 -7.34
N HIS A 213 14.82 16.20 -6.95
CA HIS A 213 14.00 15.32 -6.09
C HIS A 213 13.68 13.97 -6.77
N ASN A 214 13.32 14.01 -8.06
CA ASN A 214 13.18 12.79 -8.85
C ASN A 214 14.52 12.18 -9.24
N ARG A 215 15.66 12.79 -8.92
CA ARG A 215 16.99 12.37 -9.36
C ARG A 215 17.68 11.40 -8.39
N CYS A 216 17.33 11.41 -7.10
CA CYS A 216 17.90 10.48 -6.11
C CYS A 216 17.05 9.22 -5.84
N GLN A 217 15.73 9.25 -6.09
CA GLN A 217 14.95 8.02 -6.32
C GLN A 217 15.22 7.43 -7.72
N ARG A 218 15.63 8.28 -8.68
CA ARG A 218 16.09 7.87 -10.03
C ARG A 218 17.31 6.95 -10.02
N ASP A 219 18.17 7.00 -9.02
CA ASP A 219 19.39 6.15 -9.01
C ASP A 219 19.12 4.75 -8.41
N GLY A 220 17.97 4.53 -7.78
CA GLY A 220 17.55 3.20 -7.28
C GLY A 220 16.55 2.47 -8.19
N ASP A 221 15.68 3.22 -8.87
CA ASP A 221 14.60 2.66 -9.70
C ASP A 221 14.92 2.63 -11.21
N ALA A 222 16.02 3.25 -11.66
CA ALA A 222 16.43 3.21 -13.07
C ALA A 222 17.43 2.10 -13.43
N ASP A 223 18.04 1.44 -12.44
CA ASP A 223 18.95 0.30 -12.67
C ASP A 223 18.25 -1.07 -12.52
N GLN A 224 16.94 -1.05 -12.35
CA GLN A 224 16.15 -2.11 -11.71
C GLN A 224 15.73 -3.31 -12.58
N PRO A 225 16.26 -3.49 -13.82
CA PRO A 225 16.40 -4.87 -14.27
C PRO A 225 17.72 -5.22 -14.98
N LEU A 226 18.69 -4.30 -15.07
CA LEU A 226 19.88 -4.53 -15.90
C LEU A 226 21.00 -5.34 -15.22
N LEU A 227 20.94 -5.56 -13.89
CA LEU A 227 21.99 -6.29 -13.16
C LEU A 227 21.61 -7.67 -12.60
N GLN A 228 20.37 -8.15 -12.79
CA GLN A 228 20.03 -9.55 -12.46
C GLN A 228 20.34 -10.55 -13.60
N GLY A 229 20.66 -10.06 -14.80
CA GLY A 229 20.89 -10.90 -16.00
C GLY A 229 22.34 -11.12 -16.43
N ARG A 230 23.33 -10.48 -15.79
CA ARG A 230 24.74 -10.59 -16.20
C ARG A 230 25.60 -11.13 -15.06
N CYS A 231 25.57 -12.46 -14.87
CA CYS A 231 26.76 -13.22 -14.43
C CYS A 231 26.62 -14.75 -14.42
N ALA A 232 25.45 -15.35 -14.69
CA ALA A 232 25.34 -16.83 -14.58
C ALA A 232 24.56 -17.57 -15.69
N GLY A 233 23.96 -16.88 -16.66
CA GLY A 233 23.02 -17.51 -17.60
C GLY A 233 23.58 -18.02 -18.93
N GLY A 234 24.85 -17.78 -19.24
CA GLY A 234 25.37 -17.94 -20.61
C GLY A 234 26.08 -19.25 -20.95
N LEU A 235 26.47 -20.09 -19.97
CA LEU A 235 27.43 -21.17 -20.23
C LEU A 235 26.98 -22.60 -19.86
N LEU A 236 25.78 -22.80 -19.32
CA LEU A 236 25.38 -24.11 -18.75
C LEU A 236 24.13 -24.74 -19.39
N ALA A 237 23.81 -24.37 -20.63
CA ALA A 237 22.50 -24.68 -21.23
C ALA A 237 22.33 -26.09 -21.85
N ARG A 238 23.25 -27.05 -21.68
CA ARG A 238 23.02 -28.40 -22.27
C ARG A 238 23.23 -29.63 -21.39
N HIS A 239 23.75 -29.50 -20.15
CA HIS A 239 23.82 -30.63 -19.21
C HIS A 239 23.49 -30.26 -17.74
N GLY A 240 23.10 -29.01 -17.42
CA GLY A 240 22.94 -28.50 -16.04
C GLY A 240 21.52 -28.45 -15.46
N LEU A 241 20.50 -28.99 -16.15
CA LEU A 241 19.08 -28.76 -15.81
C LEU A 241 18.67 -29.19 -14.38
N HIS A 242 19.29 -30.24 -13.84
CA HIS A 242 18.98 -30.70 -12.47
C HIS A 242 19.67 -29.88 -11.37
N LEU A 243 20.81 -29.24 -11.66
CA LEU A 243 21.48 -28.35 -10.70
C LEU A 243 20.78 -26.98 -10.65
N SER A 244 20.30 -26.45 -11.77
CA SER A 244 19.64 -25.14 -11.83
C SER A 244 18.34 -25.08 -11.02
N GLN A 245 17.59 -26.18 -10.94
CA GLN A 245 16.30 -26.25 -10.22
C GLN A 245 16.45 -26.01 -8.71
N TYR A 246 17.61 -26.30 -8.12
CA TYR A 246 17.88 -26.07 -6.70
C TYR A 246 18.74 -24.83 -6.46
N VAL A 247 19.69 -24.53 -7.35
CA VAL A 247 20.64 -23.43 -7.17
C VAL A 247 19.96 -22.06 -7.20
N LEU A 248 19.02 -21.82 -8.13
CA LEU A 248 18.40 -20.50 -8.25
C LEU A 248 17.44 -20.18 -7.07
N PRO A 249 16.54 -21.10 -6.65
CA PRO A 249 15.72 -20.89 -5.45
C PRO A 249 16.55 -20.72 -4.18
N THR A 250 17.63 -21.49 -4.02
CA THR A 250 18.51 -21.35 -2.84
C THR A 250 19.28 -20.04 -2.83
N LEU A 251 19.78 -19.57 -3.97
CA LEU A 251 20.40 -18.24 -4.08
C LEU A 251 19.41 -17.11 -3.75
N CYS A 252 18.16 -17.23 -4.20
CA CYS A 252 17.09 -16.30 -3.85
C CYS A 252 16.87 -16.24 -2.33
N LEU A 253 16.74 -17.40 -1.68
CA LEU A 253 16.57 -17.50 -0.23
C LEU A 253 17.75 -16.92 0.55
N VAL A 254 18.98 -17.21 0.12
CA VAL A 254 20.19 -16.66 0.74
C VAL A 254 20.23 -15.14 0.59
N PHE A 255 19.89 -14.62 -0.58
CA PHE A 255 19.86 -13.18 -0.82
C PHE A 255 18.80 -12.46 0.02
N VAL A 256 17.57 -12.98 0.05
CA VAL A 256 16.48 -12.43 0.87
C VAL A 256 16.82 -12.48 2.35
N GLY A 257 17.32 -13.63 2.83
CA GLY A 257 17.75 -13.78 4.22
C GLY A 257 18.92 -12.85 4.57
N ALA A 258 19.94 -12.77 3.72
CA ALA A 258 21.08 -11.90 3.94
C ALA A 258 20.68 -10.42 3.99
N TRP A 259 19.78 -9.97 3.10
CA TRP A 259 19.30 -8.61 3.14
C TRP A 259 18.59 -8.29 4.45
N ASN A 260 17.63 -9.11 4.88
CA ASN A 260 16.90 -8.91 6.14
C ASN A 260 17.87 -8.91 7.36
N ALA A 261 18.90 -9.74 7.34
CA ALA A 261 19.93 -9.74 8.38
C ALA A 261 20.81 -8.46 8.37
N VAL A 262 21.07 -7.89 7.19
CA VAL A 262 21.91 -6.69 7.03
C VAL A 262 21.11 -5.40 7.24
N SER A 263 19.84 -5.34 6.84
CA SER A 263 19.01 -4.12 6.89
C SER A 263 18.57 -3.77 8.30
N ILE A 264 18.39 -4.75 9.19
CA ILE A 264 17.87 -4.53 10.55
C ILE A 264 18.73 -3.56 11.38
N VAL A 265 20.07 -3.67 11.31
CA VAL A 265 20.98 -2.84 12.11
C VAL A 265 20.91 -1.36 11.72
N PRO A 266 21.12 -0.98 10.44
CA PRO A 266 21.03 0.42 10.01
C PRO A 266 19.61 0.98 10.16
N GLU A 267 18.58 0.16 10.02
CA GLU A 267 17.19 0.56 10.18
C GLU A 267 16.82 0.90 11.63
N ILE A 268 17.10 -0.01 12.57
CA ILE A 268 16.92 0.25 14.00
C ILE A 268 17.76 1.45 14.42
N TRP A 269 19.00 1.56 13.94
CA TRP A 269 19.85 2.72 14.23
C TRP A 269 19.21 4.03 13.75
N ALA A 270 18.69 4.08 12.52
CA ALA A 270 18.07 5.28 11.97
C ALA A 270 16.83 5.69 12.78
N LEU A 271 15.95 4.75 13.11
CA LEU A 271 14.73 5.03 13.87
C LEU A 271 15.01 5.41 15.32
N LEU A 272 15.96 4.75 15.98
CA LEU A 272 16.38 5.12 17.34
C LEU A 272 17.05 6.49 17.40
N ARG A 273 17.75 6.89 16.33
CA ARG A 273 18.29 8.25 16.21
C ARG A 273 17.18 9.29 16.07
N VAL A 274 16.17 9.03 15.23
CA VAL A 274 14.99 9.91 15.11
C VAL A 274 14.25 10.02 16.45
N TYR A 275 14.02 8.89 17.12
CA TYR A 275 13.40 8.86 18.45
C TYR A 275 14.19 9.65 19.50
N GLY A 276 15.53 9.55 19.47
CA GLY A 276 16.41 10.30 20.36
C GLY A 276 16.39 11.81 20.11
N SER A 277 16.19 12.23 18.86
CA SER A 277 16.17 13.63 18.44
C SER A 277 14.85 14.36 18.68
N VAL A 278 13.75 13.65 18.91
CA VAL A 278 12.42 14.26 19.08
C VAL A 278 11.87 13.98 20.49
N PRO A 279 12.00 14.91 21.45
CA PRO A 279 11.48 14.73 22.81
C PRO A 279 9.97 14.49 22.87
N ALA A 280 9.21 14.98 21.89
CA ALA A 280 7.77 14.73 21.78
C ALA A 280 7.43 13.25 21.54
N LEU A 281 8.32 12.49 20.89
CA LEU A 281 8.16 11.04 20.74
C LEU A 281 8.39 10.29 22.05
N GLN A 282 9.17 10.87 22.96
CA GLN A 282 9.56 10.25 24.24
C GLN A 282 8.51 10.44 25.33
N LYS A 283 7.58 11.37 25.16
CA LYS A 283 6.42 11.50 26.05
C LYS A 283 5.47 10.35 25.76
N THR A 284 5.32 9.43 26.72
CA THR A 284 4.20 8.49 26.75
C THR A 284 2.93 9.33 26.71
N LEU A 285 2.11 9.17 25.67
CA LEU A 285 0.75 9.68 25.70
C LEU A 285 0.10 9.03 26.92
N GLN A 286 -0.06 9.77 28.02
CA GLN A 286 -0.95 9.36 29.08
C GLN A 286 -2.29 9.19 28.41
N SER A 287 -2.73 7.94 28.26
CA SER A 287 -3.96 7.60 27.56
C SER A 287 -5.05 8.51 28.08
N ALA A 288 -5.55 9.41 27.23
CA ALA A 288 -6.84 10.02 27.45
C ALA A 288 -7.79 8.82 27.63
N SER A 289 -8.29 8.67 28.86
CA SER A 289 -9.23 7.65 29.32
C SER A 289 -9.67 6.70 28.22
N SER A 290 -9.13 5.48 28.22
CA SER A 290 -9.66 4.38 27.44
C SER A 290 -11.16 4.30 27.73
N SER A 291 -11.97 4.85 26.82
CA SER A 291 -13.40 4.71 26.93
C SER A 291 -13.64 3.21 26.84
N SER A 292 -14.13 2.65 27.93
CA SER A 292 -14.67 1.30 28.05
C SER A 292 -15.92 1.13 27.16
N GLY A 293 -15.82 1.49 25.89
CA GLY A 293 -16.78 1.15 24.86
C GLY A 293 -16.44 -0.23 24.35
N ASN A 294 -17.47 -1.05 24.12
CA ASN A 294 -17.30 -2.33 23.45
C ASN A 294 -16.54 -2.11 22.13
N ALA A 295 -15.39 -2.77 21.93
CA ALA A 295 -14.59 -2.61 20.71
C ALA A 295 -15.43 -2.81 19.43
N PHE A 296 -16.40 -3.73 19.51
CA PHE A 296 -17.39 -3.95 18.45
C PHE A 296 -18.30 -2.74 18.18
N ALA A 297 -18.73 -2.02 19.22
CA ALA A 297 -19.55 -0.82 19.07
C ALA A 297 -18.73 0.32 18.42
N THR A 298 -17.46 0.46 18.76
CA THR A 298 -16.55 1.43 18.13
C THR A 298 -16.31 1.08 16.66
N LEU A 299 -16.08 -0.20 16.34
CA LEU A 299 -15.98 -0.67 14.95
C LEU A 299 -17.25 -0.36 14.17
N TRP A 300 -18.42 -0.74 14.71
CA TRP A 300 -19.71 -0.49 14.05
C TRP A 300 -19.99 0.99 13.86
N ALA A 301 -19.67 1.85 14.83
CA ALA A 301 -19.80 3.29 14.70
C ALA A 301 -18.92 3.85 13.57
N GLY A 302 -17.73 3.30 13.38
CA GLY A 302 -16.87 3.64 12.25
C GLY A 302 -17.49 3.27 10.90
N TRP A 303 -18.00 2.05 10.77
CA TRP A 303 -18.75 1.60 9.59
C TRP A 303 -20.00 2.44 9.31
N ALA A 304 -20.76 2.76 10.35
CA ALA A 304 -21.94 3.62 10.23
C ALA A 304 -21.55 5.02 9.74
N THR A 305 -20.45 5.59 10.24
CA THR A 305 -19.92 6.89 9.78
C THR A 305 -19.46 6.84 8.33
N TYR A 306 -18.78 5.76 7.94
CA TYR A 306 -18.32 5.53 6.55
C TYR A 306 -19.50 5.43 5.57
N ILE A 307 -20.52 4.63 5.88
CA ILE A 307 -21.71 4.45 5.03
C ILE A 307 -22.58 5.71 5.02
N SER A 308 -22.72 6.39 6.16
CA SER A 308 -23.50 7.62 6.28
C SER A 308 -22.84 8.82 5.59
N SER A 309 -21.54 8.73 5.31
CA SER A 309 -20.80 9.67 4.46
C SER A 309 -21.17 9.48 2.98
N GLN A 310 -22.46 9.55 2.66
CA GLN A 310 -23.04 9.25 1.34
C GLN A 310 -22.38 10.02 0.19
N ARG A 311 -21.76 11.17 0.51
CA ARG A 311 -21.05 12.01 -0.46
C ARG A 311 -19.76 11.38 -1.00
N ILE A 312 -19.17 10.37 -0.35
CA ILE A 312 -17.81 9.89 -0.65
C ILE A 312 -17.72 8.36 -0.66
N PHE A 313 -18.68 7.68 -0.02
CA PHE A 313 -18.76 6.22 0.04
C PHE A 313 -18.47 5.53 -1.30
N LEU A 314 -19.11 5.95 -2.40
CA LEU A 314 -18.93 5.32 -3.71
C LEU A 314 -17.53 5.48 -4.31
N VAL A 315 -16.81 6.56 -3.97
CA VAL A 315 -15.42 6.80 -4.41
C VAL A 315 -14.48 5.83 -3.71
N SER A 316 -14.55 5.83 -2.38
CA SER A 316 -13.75 4.94 -1.54
C SER A 316 -14.08 3.46 -1.81
N PHE A 317 -15.36 3.14 -2.01
CA PHE A 317 -15.78 1.79 -2.40
C PHE A 317 -15.23 1.38 -3.77
N ALA A 318 -15.26 2.27 -4.77
CA ALA A 318 -14.63 2.00 -6.06
C ALA A 318 -13.12 1.73 -5.92
N TYR A 319 -12.41 2.51 -5.10
CA TYR A 319 -11.00 2.30 -4.83
C TYR A 319 -10.72 0.96 -4.13
N THR A 320 -11.46 0.65 -3.08
CA THR A 320 -11.28 -0.62 -2.34
C THR A 320 -11.57 -1.85 -3.22
N LEU A 321 -12.53 -1.78 -4.16
CA LEU A 321 -12.79 -2.84 -5.14
C LEU A 321 -11.58 -3.15 -6.03
N LEU A 322 -10.71 -2.17 -6.33
CA LEU A 322 -9.52 -2.40 -7.17
C LEU A 322 -8.51 -3.36 -6.53
N TYR A 323 -8.61 -3.64 -5.23
CA TYR A 323 -7.80 -4.65 -4.53
C TYR A 323 -8.30 -6.08 -4.74
N TRP A 324 -9.54 -6.26 -5.19
CA TRP A 324 -10.08 -7.57 -5.53
C TRP A 324 -9.78 -7.92 -6.99
N THR A 325 -8.51 -8.14 -7.28
CA THR A 325 -8.03 -8.43 -8.63
C THR A 325 -6.82 -9.37 -8.63
N ALA A 326 -6.81 -10.32 -9.55
CA ALA A 326 -5.65 -11.13 -9.92
C ALA A 326 -4.86 -10.53 -11.09
N LEU A 327 -5.42 -9.51 -11.78
CA LEU A 327 -4.78 -8.79 -12.89
C LEU A 327 -3.83 -7.71 -12.36
N SER A 328 -2.82 -8.12 -11.61
CA SER A 328 -1.76 -7.25 -11.09
C SER A 328 -0.42 -8.00 -11.07
N PRO A 329 0.71 -7.28 -11.08
CA PRO A 329 2.01 -7.89 -10.78
C PRO A 329 2.04 -8.27 -9.30
N GLY A 330 1.60 -9.49 -9.02
CA GLY A 330 1.47 -10.03 -7.67
C GLY A 330 1.53 -11.56 -7.68
N ALA A 331 1.41 -12.16 -6.49
CA ALA A 331 1.60 -13.58 -6.25
C ALA A 331 0.87 -14.49 -7.27
N LEU A 332 -0.42 -14.26 -7.51
CA LEU A 332 -1.25 -15.08 -8.40
C LEU A 332 -0.80 -15.00 -9.86
N MET A 333 -0.52 -13.80 -10.36
CA MET A 333 -0.06 -13.60 -11.74
C MET A 333 1.32 -14.20 -11.94
N SER A 334 2.26 -13.95 -11.03
CA SER A 334 3.61 -14.52 -11.09
C SER A 334 3.56 -16.04 -11.06
N ALA A 335 2.72 -16.62 -10.19
CA ALA A 335 2.53 -18.05 -10.13
C ALA A 335 1.98 -18.60 -11.46
N TYR A 336 0.93 -18.00 -12.01
CA TYR A 336 0.37 -18.38 -13.30
C TYR A 336 1.42 -18.32 -14.42
N LEU A 337 2.21 -17.24 -14.52
CA LEU A 337 3.26 -17.11 -15.54
C LEU A 337 4.34 -18.19 -15.42
N LEU A 338 4.72 -18.57 -14.19
CA LEU A 338 5.67 -19.66 -13.94
C LEU A 338 5.12 -21.02 -14.39
N THR A 339 3.85 -21.31 -14.08
CA THR A 339 3.19 -22.55 -14.53
C THR A 339 3.13 -22.65 -16.06
N HIS A 340 3.14 -21.50 -16.75
CA HIS A 340 3.16 -21.39 -18.22
C HIS A 340 4.57 -21.43 -18.83
N GLY A 341 5.61 -21.64 -18.01
CA GLY A 341 7.00 -21.72 -18.46
C GLY A 341 7.66 -20.38 -18.75
N ILE A 342 7.06 -19.25 -18.34
CA ILE A 342 7.72 -17.94 -18.41
C ILE A 342 8.82 -17.90 -17.35
N ASN A 343 10.04 -17.62 -17.80
CA ASN A 343 11.20 -17.55 -16.92
C ASN A 343 11.05 -16.44 -15.85
N GLU A 344 11.52 -16.72 -14.63
CA GLU A 344 11.56 -15.81 -13.48
C GLU A 344 12.14 -14.42 -13.83
N ILE A 345 13.15 -14.35 -14.69
CA ILE A 345 13.76 -13.09 -15.14
C ILE A 345 12.75 -12.21 -15.88
N TYR A 346 11.89 -12.80 -16.72
CA TYR A 346 10.87 -12.05 -17.43
C TYR A 346 9.76 -11.56 -16.50
N ILE A 347 9.43 -12.34 -15.47
CA ILE A 347 8.47 -11.96 -14.43
C ILE A 347 9.02 -10.79 -13.60
N ALA A 348 10.31 -10.83 -13.26
CA ALA A 348 11.01 -9.74 -12.59
C ALA A 348 11.04 -8.47 -13.46
N LEU A 349 11.39 -8.59 -14.74
CA LEU A 349 11.34 -7.49 -15.73
C LEU A 349 9.94 -6.87 -15.84
N TYR A 350 8.91 -7.71 -15.97
CA TYR A 350 7.51 -7.29 -16.02
C TYR A 350 7.11 -6.51 -14.76
N THR A 351 7.49 -7.03 -13.59
CA THR A 351 7.20 -6.39 -12.30
C THR A 351 7.91 -5.05 -12.17
N GLY A 352 9.20 -4.98 -12.53
CA GLY A 352 9.98 -3.74 -12.54
C GLY A 352 9.40 -2.71 -13.51
N ALA A 353 9.07 -3.10 -14.74
CA ALA A 353 8.44 -2.23 -15.73
C ALA A 353 7.08 -1.69 -15.25
N SER A 354 6.28 -2.53 -14.59
CA SER A 354 5.02 -2.13 -13.96
C SER A 354 5.23 -1.07 -12.88
N SER A 355 6.24 -1.23 -12.02
CA SER A 355 6.58 -0.22 -10.99
C SER A 355 6.96 1.11 -11.62
N VAL A 356 7.81 1.09 -12.66
CA VAL A 356 8.20 2.32 -13.39
C VAL A 356 6.96 3.00 -13.99
N VAL A 357 6.08 2.27 -14.67
CA VAL A 357 4.86 2.84 -15.27
C VAL A 357 3.90 3.35 -14.20
N GLY A 358 3.79 2.69 -13.06
CA GLY A 358 3.01 3.14 -11.91
C GLY A 358 3.53 4.43 -11.27
N MET A 359 4.82 4.75 -11.42
CA MET A 359 5.40 6.00 -10.94
C MET A 359 5.18 7.18 -11.88
N ILE A 360 4.99 6.97 -13.19
CA ILE A 360 4.84 8.06 -14.18
C ILE A 360 3.73 9.05 -13.79
N PRO A 361 2.53 8.62 -13.31
CA PRO A 361 1.48 9.53 -12.84
C PRO A 361 1.93 10.58 -11.84
N THR A 362 2.89 10.29 -10.96
CA THR A 362 3.35 11.24 -9.92
C THR A 362 3.90 12.54 -10.50
N PHE A 363 4.44 12.50 -11.72
CA PHE A 363 5.03 13.66 -12.39
C PHE A 363 4.01 14.60 -13.02
N PHE A 364 2.89 14.07 -13.53
CA PHE A 364 1.96 14.84 -14.36
C PHE A 364 0.54 14.93 -13.78
N THR A 365 0.21 14.17 -12.73
CA THR A 365 -1.12 14.22 -12.08
C THR A 365 -1.46 15.63 -11.58
N SER A 366 -0.46 16.37 -11.08
CA SER A 366 -0.57 17.81 -10.78
C SER A 366 -1.18 18.65 -11.91
N THR A 367 -0.66 18.41 -13.11
CA THR A 367 -1.00 19.16 -14.31
C THR A 367 -2.39 18.73 -14.77
N LEU A 368 -2.73 17.45 -14.65
CA LEU A 368 -4.07 16.94 -14.91
C LEU A 368 -5.10 17.52 -13.95
N PHE A 369 -4.82 17.58 -12.65
CA PHE A 369 -5.73 18.17 -11.66
C PHE A 369 -6.01 19.65 -11.94
N LYS A 370 -4.99 20.44 -12.27
CA LYS A 370 -5.18 21.85 -12.65
C LYS A 370 -5.98 22.02 -13.93
N ARG A 371 -5.78 21.14 -14.90
CA ARG A 371 -6.37 21.28 -16.24
C ARG A 371 -7.80 20.75 -16.30
N PHE A 372 -8.07 19.62 -15.67
CA PHE A 372 -9.33 18.89 -15.80
C PHE A 372 -10.15 18.86 -14.52
N GLY A 373 -9.55 19.17 -13.36
CA GLY A 373 -10.13 18.96 -12.04
C GLY A 373 -9.95 17.51 -11.57
N ILE A 374 -9.84 17.34 -10.25
CA ILE A 374 -9.53 16.05 -9.60
C ILE A 374 -10.57 14.97 -9.97
N GLU A 375 -11.86 15.31 -9.89
CA GLU A 375 -12.95 14.39 -10.21
C GLU A 375 -12.86 13.80 -11.63
N LYS A 376 -12.59 14.65 -12.63
CA LYS A 376 -12.50 14.23 -14.04
C LYS A 376 -11.23 13.43 -14.28
N THR A 377 -10.12 13.84 -13.68
CA THR A 377 -8.85 13.11 -13.75
C THR A 377 -9.02 11.69 -13.23
N GLY A 378 -9.67 11.51 -12.07
CA GLY A 378 -9.99 10.17 -11.54
C GLY A 378 -10.86 9.36 -12.50
N MET A 379 -11.86 9.99 -13.15
CA MET A 379 -12.71 9.28 -14.11
C MET A 379 -11.92 8.81 -15.34
N TYR A 380 -11.09 9.68 -15.93
CA TYR A 380 -10.25 9.29 -17.07
C TYR A 380 -9.25 8.20 -16.69
N ALA A 381 -8.74 8.23 -15.46
CA ALA A 381 -7.79 7.26 -14.95
C ALA A 381 -8.39 5.86 -14.80
N ILE A 382 -9.56 5.73 -14.14
CA ILE A 382 -10.19 4.42 -13.90
C ILE A 382 -10.72 3.78 -15.19
N TRP A 383 -11.32 4.57 -16.09
CA TRP A 383 -11.72 4.06 -17.40
C TRP A 383 -10.53 3.78 -18.32
N GLY A 384 -9.43 4.52 -18.18
CA GLY A 384 -8.18 4.23 -18.88
C GLY A 384 -7.57 2.90 -18.43
N GLN A 385 -7.60 2.62 -17.12
CA GLN A 385 -7.21 1.32 -16.57
C GLN A 385 -8.12 0.21 -17.09
N ASP A 386 -9.44 0.37 -17.00
CA ASP A 386 -10.44 -0.61 -17.46
C ASP A 386 -10.26 -0.92 -18.96
N ALA A 387 -10.07 0.09 -19.80
CA ALA A 387 -9.83 -0.09 -21.23
C ALA A 387 -8.53 -0.88 -21.52
N CYS A 388 -7.45 -0.63 -20.76
CA CYS A 388 -6.22 -1.42 -20.89
C CYS A 388 -6.45 -2.88 -20.47
N LEU A 389 -7.19 -3.11 -19.37
CA LEU A 389 -7.51 -4.45 -18.91
C LEU A 389 -8.47 -5.20 -19.84
N LEU A 390 -9.38 -4.51 -20.53
CA LEU A 390 -10.19 -5.11 -21.58
C LEU A 390 -9.30 -5.66 -22.70
N VAL A 391 -8.28 -4.90 -23.11
CA VAL A 391 -7.29 -5.37 -24.10
C VAL A 391 -6.47 -6.54 -23.56
N CYS A 392 -6.12 -6.55 -22.26
CA CYS A 392 -5.53 -7.72 -21.61
C CYS A 392 -6.42 -8.94 -21.73
N VAL A 393 -7.70 -8.85 -21.36
CA VAL A 393 -8.66 -9.96 -21.45
C VAL A 393 -8.72 -10.50 -22.88
N VAL A 394 -8.79 -9.61 -23.88
CA VAL A 394 -8.77 -10.01 -25.29
C VAL A 394 -7.52 -10.83 -25.61
N PHE A 395 -6.32 -10.32 -25.33
CA PHE A 395 -5.07 -11.05 -25.63
C PHE A 395 -4.88 -12.32 -24.82
N PHE A 396 -5.41 -12.38 -23.60
CA PHE A 396 -5.40 -13.59 -22.78
C PHE A 396 -6.15 -14.72 -23.50
N PHE A 397 -7.33 -14.45 -24.05
CA PHE A 397 -8.18 -15.46 -24.70
C PHE A 397 -7.92 -15.64 -26.21
N VAL A 398 -7.00 -14.89 -26.84
CA VAL A 398 -6.66 -15.04 -28.27
C VAL A 398 -6.33 -16.49 -28.67
N PRO A 399 -5.49 -17.25 -27.94
CA PRO A 399 -5.22 -18.65 -28.28
C PRO A 399 -6.49 -19.51 -28.32
N ASN A 400 -7.41 -19.29 -27.39
CA ASN A 400 -8.67 -20.01 -27.28
C ASN A 400 -9.59 -19.68 -28.47
N PHE A 401 -9.65 -18.40 -28.87
CA PHE A 401 -10.37 -17.99 -30.08
C PHE A 401 -9.78 -18.60 -31.36
N LEU A 402 -8.46 -18.64 -31.49
CA LEU A 402 -7.79 -19.23 -32.66
C LEU A 402 -8.01 -20.75 -32.73
N HIS A 403 -7.97 -21.44 -31.59
CA HIS A 403 -8.27 -22.87 -31.51
C HIS A 403 -9.74 -23.16 -31.86
N LEU A 404 -10.65 -22.36 -31.31
CA LEU A 404 -12.09 -22.48 -31.60
C LEU A 404 -12.39 -22.21 -33.09
N ALA A 405 -11.75 -21.22 -33.70
CA ALA A 405 -11.89 -20.95 -35.13
C ALA A 405 -11.41 -22.13 -36.00
N GLY A 406 -10.37 -22.85 -35.57
CA GLY A 406 -9.94 -24.10 -36.19
C GLY A 406 -10.97 -25.22 -36.03
N LEU A 407 -11.51 -25.40 -34.82
CA LEU A 407 -12.54 -26.41 -34.50
C LEU A 407 -13.86 -26.18 -35.27
N LEU A 408 -14.29 -24.92 -35.41
CA LEU A 408 -15.47 -24.55 -36.20
C LEU A 408 -15.31 -24.83 -37.71
N GLY A 409 -14.08 -25.10 -38.17
CA GLY A 409 -13.81 -25.58 -39.52
C GLY A 409 -14.17 -27.05 -39.77
N ASP A 410 -14.29 -27.87 -38.71
CA ASP A 410 -14.37 -29.34 -38.83
C ASP A 410 -15.74 -29.97 -38.47
N GLY A 411 -16.80 -29.18 -38.24
CA GLY A 411 -18.18 -29.68 -38.09
C GLY A 411 -18.97 -29.13 -36.91
N PRO A 412 -20.21 -29.63 -36.66
CA PRO A 412 -21.08 -29.08 -35.62
C PRO A 412 -20.63 -29.52 -34.22
N LEU A 413 -20.28 -28.55 -33.38
CA LEU A 413 -19.80 -28.75 -32.01
C LEU A 413 -20.91 -28.53 -30.97
N ASP A 414 -20.85 -29.31 -29.89
CA ASP A 414 -21.77 -29.23 -28.76
C ASP A 414 -21.47 -27.98 -27.89
N GLY A 415 -22.51 -27.22 -27.51
CA GLY A 415 -22.35 -25.91 -26.88
C GLY A 415 -21.67 -25.93 -25.51
N ALA A 416 -21.82 -27.03 -24.76
CA ALA A 416 -21.14 -27.24 -23.49
C ALA A 416 -19.64 -27.55 -23.66
N ALA A 417 -19.28 -28.29 -24.72
CA ALA A 417 -17.88 -28.52 -25.08
C ALA A 417 -17.21 -27.22 -25.53
N LEU A 418 -17.97 -26.36 -26.22
CA LEU A 418 -17.56 -25.04 -26.66
C LEU A 418 -17.24 -24.11 -25.47
N ALA A 419 -18.15 -24.02 -24.50
CA ALA A 419 -17.93 -23.27 -23.26
C ALA A 419 -16.75 -23.83 -22.44
N GLY A 420 -16.64 -25.16 -22.35
CA GLY A 420 -15.51 -25.84 -21.70
C GLY A 420 -14.18 -25.56 -22.37
N SER A 421 -14.12 -25.60 -23.71
CA SER A 421 -12.91 -25.32 -24.51
C SER A 421 -12.48 -23.84 -24.51
N PHE A 422 -13.43 -22.91 -24.34
CA PHE A 422 -13.11 -21.49 -24.23
C PHE A 422 -12.56 -21.13 -22.84
N LEU A 423 -13.02 -21.82 -21.79
CA LEU A 423 -12.54 -21.64 -20.43
C LEU A 423 -11.30 -22.49 -20.13
N ALA A 424 -11.09 -23.59 -20.85
CA ALA A 424 -9.89 -24.42 -20.78
C ALA A 424 -8.77 -23.80 -21.61
N GLU A 425 -7.63 -23.59 -20.98
CA GLU A 425 -6.50 -22.91 -21.59
C GLU A 425 -5.65 -23.85 -22.46
N TYR A 426 -5.35 -23.40 -23.68
CA TYR A 426 -4.45 -24.08 -24.62
C TYR A 426 -3.23 -23.19 -24.88
N SER A 427 -2.23 -23.26 -23.99
CA SER A 427 -1.06 -22.39 -24.04
C SER A 427 0.15 -23.11 -24.62
N THR A 428 0.65 -22.63 -25.77
CA THR A 428 2.05 -22.84 -26.16
C THR A 428 2.91 -21.74 -25.53
N PRO A 429 4.08 -22.06 -24.93
CA PRO A 429 4.85 -21.17 -24.05
C PRO A 429 5.43 -19.89 -24.68
N TYR A 430 5.20 -19.65 -25.97
CA TYR A 430 5.77 -18.51 -26.73
C TYR A 430 4.78 -17.81 -27.65
N ASN A 431 3.49 -17.80 -27.30
CA ASN A 431 2.52 -17.02 -28.06
C ASN A 431 2.75 -15.52 -27.83
N TRP A 432 2.85 -14.75 -28.91
CA TRP A 432 2.94 -13.29 -28.89
C TRP A 432 1.83 -12.63 -28.05
N SER A 433 0.69 -13.32 -27.88
CA SER A 433 -0.45 -12.89 -27.10
C SER A 433 -0.14 -12.71 -25.61
N ILE A 434 0.72 -13.55 -25.01
CA ILE A 434 1.09 -13.40 -23.59
C ILE A 434 1.90 -12.12 -23.35
N TRP A 435 2.81 -11.79 -24.27
CA TRP A 435 3.60 -10.56 -24.19
C TRP A 435 2.73 -9.32 -24.39
N ALA A 436 1.76 -9.38 -25.31
CA ALA A 436 0.77 -8.33 -25.48
C ALA A 436 -0.11 -8.16 -24.23
N PHE A 437 -0.57 -9.28 -23.64
CA PHE A 437 -1.29 -9.29 -22.37
C PHE A 437 -0.49 -8.59 -21.25
N LEU A 438 0.78 -8.96 -21.07
CA LEU A 438 1.67 -8.35 -20.05
C LEU A 438 1.92 -6.86 -20.31
N LEU A 439 2.11 -6.46 -21.58
CA LEU A 439 2.31 -5.06 -21.95
C LEU A 439 1.11 -4.20 -21.53
N PHE A 440 -0.11 -4.60 -21.88
CA PHE A 440 -1.31 -3.84 -21.50
C PHE A 440 -1.58 -3.88 -20.00
N LEU A 441 -1.14 -4.94 -19.31
CA LEU A 441 -1.25 -5.00 -17.85
C LEU A 441 -0.28 -4.00 -17.20
N ILE A 442 0.94 -3.85 -17.72
CA ILE A 442 1.88 -2.79 -17.32
C ILE A 442 1.26 -1.40 -17.59
N LEU A 443 0.71 -1.17 -18.78
CA LEU A 443 0.08 0.11 -19.14
C LEU A 443 -1.11 0.47 -18.24
N SER A 444 -1.89 -0.53 -17.82
CA SER A 444 -3.02 -0.34 -16.89
C SER A 444 -2.60 0.32 -15.56
N ARG A 445 -1.33 0.17 -15.15
CA ARG A 445 -0.80 0.78 -13.91
C ARG A 445 -0.85 2.30 -13.95
N MET A 446 -0.67 2.91 -15.13
CA MET A 446 -0.75 4.35 -15.26
C MET A 446 -2.14 4.87 -14.86
N GLY A 447 -3.20 4.19 -15.31
CA GLY A 447 -4.57 4.49 -14.92
C GLY A 447 -4.81 4.25 -13.43
N LEU A 448 -4.40 3.09 -12.92
CA LEU A 448 -4.56 2.72 -11.50
C LEU A 448 -3.92 3.74 -10.55
N TRP A 449 -2.65 4.08 -10.76
CA TRP A 449 -1.94 5.00 -9.88
C TRP A 449 -2.40 6.45 -10.05
N THR A 450 -2.85 6.86 -11.24
CA THR A 450 -3.49 8.18 -11.39
C THR A 450 -4.82 8.24 -10.64
N PHE A 451 -5.58 7.14 -10.62
CA PHE A 451 -6.85 7.04 -9.89
C PHE A 451 -6.62 7.05 -8.39
N ASP A 452 -5.65 6.29 -7.87
CA ASP A 452 -5.25 6.29 -6.46
C ASP A 452 -4.93 7.70 -5.95
N LEU A 453 -4.19 8.49 -6.72
CA LEU A 453 -3.88 9.88 -6.36
C LEU A 453 -5.10 10.79 -6.37
N ALA A 454 -5.99 10.62 -7.35
CA ALA A 454 -7.22 11.40 -7.43
C ALA A 454 -8.16 11.07 -6.26
N GLU A 455 -8.27 9.79 -5.93
CA GLU A 455 -9.10 9.29 -4.85
C GLU A 455 -8.63 9.82 -3.50
N ARG A 456 -7.33 9.68 -3.19
CA ARG A 456 -6.77 10.18 -1.93
C ARG A 456 -6.98 11.68 -1.76
N GLN A 457 -6.82 12.45 -2.84
CA GLN A 457 -7.08 13.89 -2.82
C GLN A 457 -8.56 14.20 -2.54
N ILE A 458 -9.49 13.45 -3.16
CA ILE A 458 -10.94 13.57 -2.89
C ILE A 458 -11.23 13.23 -1.43
N MET A 459 -10.66 12.16 -0.90
CA MET A 459 -10.82 11.77 0.51
C MET A 459 -10.32 12.86 1.46
N GLN A 460 -9.21 13.52 1.13
CA GLN A 460 -8.67 14.61 1.93
C GLN A 460 -9.55 15.87 1.89
N GLU A 461 -10.05 16.25 0.72
CA GLU A 461 -10.82 17.48 0.52
C GLU A 461 -12.28 17.35 0.98
N TYR A 462 -12.91 16.19 0.78
CA TYR A 462 -14.35 16.03 0.99
C TYR A 462 -14.69 15.46 2.37
N VAL A 463 -13.78 14.70 3.01
CA VAL A 463 -14.03 14.13 4.34
C VAL A 463 -13.71 15.17 5.43
N PRO A 464 -14.65 15.48 6.34
CA PRO A 464 -14.40 16.37 7.47
C PRO A 464 -13.24 15.89 8.33
N GLU A 465 -12.42 16.83 8.81
CA GLU A 465 -11.17 16.51 9.52
C GLU A 465 -11.35 15.65 10.77
N GLU A 466 -12.49 15.82 11.45
CA GLU A 466 -12.87 15.08 12.66
C GLU A 466 -13.16 13.59 12.40
N SER A 467 -13.62 13.26 11.18
CA SER A 467 -14.03 11.89 10.80
C SER A 467 -13.06 11.21 9.86
N ARG A 468 -12.09 11.95 9.29
CA ARG A 468 -11.12 11.47 8.29
C ARG A 468 -10.33 10.26 8.75
N GLY A 469 -9.89 10.24 10.01
CA GLY A 469 -9.17 9.09 10.57
C GLY A 469 -10.02 7.81 10.61
N VAL A 470 -11.29 7.93 11.01
CA VAL A 470 -12.23 6.80 11.07
C VAL A 470 -12.57 6.28 9.68
N VAL A 471 -12.85 7.19 8.73
CA VAL A 471 -13.15 6.86 7.33
C VAL A 471 -11.97 6.14 6.67
N ASN A 472 -10.75 6.67 6.79
CA ASN A 472 -9.55 6.04 6.24
C ASN A 472 -9.26 4.67 6.88
N ALA A 473 -9.60 4.49 8.16
CA ALA A 473 -9.45 3.20 8.84
C ALA A 473 -10.43 2.13 8.29
N VAL A 474 -11.69 2.50 8.03
CA VAL A 474 -12.67 1.60 7.42
C VAL A 474 -12.29 1.26 5.99
N GLU A 475 -11.85 2.25 5.21
CA GLU A 475 -11.33 2.03 3.85
C GLU A 475 -10.15 1.05 3.84
N TYR A 476 -9.15 1.27 4.70
CA TYR A 476 -8.01 0.35 4.84
C TYR A 476 -8.45 -1.05 5.29
N SER A 477 -9.50 -1.17 6.10
CA SER A 477 -10.06 -2.49 6.42
C SER A 477 -10.70 -3.15 5.21
N LEU A 478 -11.42 -2.39 4.37
CA LEU A 478 -12.04 -2.87 3.14
C LEU A 478 -11.01 -3.33 2.11
N THR A 479 -9.91 -2.59 1.92
CA THR A 479 -8.82 -2.99 1.01
C THR A 479 -8.21 -4.33 1.42
N ASN A 480 -8.03 -4.56 2.73
CA ASN A 480 -7.52 -5.83 3.26
C ASN A 480 -8.51 -6.98 3.03
N VAL A 481 -9.82 -6.75 3.19
CA VAL A 481 -10.86 -7.76 2.90
C VAL A 481 -10.87 -8.09 1.40
N PHE A 482 -10.82 -7.10 0.51
CA PHE A 482 -10.79 -7.35 -0.93
C PHE A 482 -9.50 -8.03 -1.40
N SER A 483 -8.36 -7.71 -0.79
CA SER A 483 -7.10 -8.43 -0.99
C SER A 483 -7.23 -9.90 -0.56
N LEU A 484 -7.85 -10.15 0.60
CA LEU A 484 -8.13 -11.50 1.09
C LEU A 484 -9.04 -12.28 0.14
N LEU A 485 -10.08 -11.65 -0.42
CA LEU A 485 -10.94 -12.25 -1.44
C LEU A 485 -10.16 -12.58 -2.73
N SER A 486 -9.21 -11.73 -3.12
CA SER A 486 -8.32 -12.00 -4.26
C SER A 486 -7.52 -13.29 -4.07
N TYR A 487 -6.84 -13.44 -2.93
CA TYR A 487 -6.11 -14.66 -2.61
C TYR A 487 -7.04 -15.87 -2.42
N GLY A 488 -8.22 -15.67 -1.83
CA GLY A 488 -9.24 -16.71 -1.67
C GLY A 488 -9.72 -17.26 -3.01
N MET A 489 -9.93 -16.41 -4.03
CA MET A 489 -10.22 -16.89 -5.39
C MET A 489 -9.09 -17.72 -5.98
N GLY A 490 -7.83 -17.36 -5.71
CA GLY A 490 -6.67 -18.17 -6.11
C GLY A 490 -6.65 -19.55 -5.47
N MET A 491 -7.18 -19.70 -4.25
CA MET A 491 -7.33 -21.00 -3.60
C MET A 491 -8.51 -21.80 -4.15
N VAL A 492 -9.64 -21.13 -4.44
CA VAL A 492 -10.82 -21.78 -5.02
C VAL A 492 -10.53 -22.28 -6.43
N PHE A 493 -9.87 -21.46 -7.24
CA PHE A 493 -9.46 -21.76 -8.61
C PHE A 493 -7.95 -22.01 -8.67
N TYR A 494 -7.49 -23.01 -7.91
CA TYR A 494 -6.06 -23.28 -7.74
C TYR A 494 -5.38 -23.90 -8.96
N ALA A 495 -6.16 -24.46 -9.89
CA ALA A 495 -5.62 -25.07 -11.09
C ALA A 495 -5.25 -23.97 -12.11
N PRO A 496 -4.03 -23.95 -12.67
CA PRO A 496 -3.62 -22.93 -13.65
C PRO A 496 -4.59 -22.80 -14.84
N GLN A 497 -5.20 -23.91 -15.27
CA GLN A 497 -6.18 -23.94 -16.36
C GLN A 497 -7.47 -23.14 -16.05
N GLN A 498 -7.75 -22.87 -14.77
CA GLN A 498 -8.90 -22.10 -14.32
C GLN A 498 -8.58 -20.59 -14.17
N PHE A 499 -7.33 -20.18 -14.43
CA PHE A 499 -6.90 -18.81 -14.22
C PHE A 499 -7.66 -17.80 -15.11
N GLY A 500 -8.16 -18.23 -16.27
CA GLY A 500 -9.06 -17.42 -17.09
C GLY A 500 -10.31 -16.92 -16.35
N ILE A 501 -10.83 -17.70 -15.39
CA ILE A 501 -11.97 -17.28 -14.54
C ILE A 501 -11.55 -16.11 -13.65
N LEU A 502 -10.35 -16.16 -13.05
CA LEU A 502 -9.79 -15.07 -12.25
C LEU A 502 -9.62 -13.79 -13.07
N VAL A 503 -9.17 -13.91 -14.33
CA VAL A 503 -9.03 -12.78 -15.26
C VAL A 503 -10.38 -12.12 -15.50
N LEU A 504 -11.44 -12.90 -15.78
CA LEU A 504 -12.79 -12.38 -16.02
C LEU A 504 -13.40 -11.72 -14.77
N ILE A 505 -13.27 -12.35 -13.59
CA ILE A 505 -13.77 -11.77 -12.33
C ILE A 505 -13.04 -10.46 -12.06
N SER A 506 -11.71 -10.44 -12.20
CA SER A 506 -10.88 -9.25 -11.98
C SER A 506 -11.27 -8.08 -12.89
N PHE A 507 -11.48 -8.35 -14.18
CA PHE A 507 -11.94 -7.34 -15.12
C PHE A 507 -13.33 -6.82 -14.73
N GLY A 508 -14.27 -7.73 -14.44
CA GLY A 508 -15.61 -7.37 -13.99
C GLY A 508 -15.62 -6.48 -12.75
N VAL A 509 -14.78 -6.79 -11.75
CA VAL A 509 -14.63 -5.97 -10.54
C VAL A 509 -14.10 -4.56 -10.86
N VAL A 510 -13.10 -4.44 -11.74
CA VAL A 510 -12.58 -3.13 -12.16
C VAL A 510 -13.64 -2.33 -12.93
N THR A 511 -14.43 -2.98 -13.78
CA THR A 511 -15.55 -2.32 -14.46
C THR A 511 -16.62 -1.85 -13.47
N VAL A 512 -16.96 -2.66 -12.45
CA VAL A 512 -17.86 -2.23 -11.38
C VAL A 512 -17.29 -1.04 -10.62
N ALA A 513 -16.00 -1.02 -10.30
CA ALA A 513 -15.34 0.13 -9.69
C ALA A 513 -15.46 1.40 -10.56
N ALA A 514 -15.21 1.28 -11.88
CA ALA A 514 -15.37 2.38 -12.83
C ALA A 514 -16.82 2.90 -12.88
N LEU A 515 -17.81 2.01 -12.83
CA LEU A 515 -19.22 2.34 -12.77
C LEU A 515 -19.60 3.03 -11.45
N CYS A 516 -19.13 2.53 -10.31
CA CYS A 516 -19.34 3.13 -8.99
C CYS A 516 -18.80 4.57 -8.94
N TYR A 517 -17.57 4.79 -9.40
CA TYR A 517 -16.97 6.12 -9.46
C TYR A 517 -17.71 7.05 -10.44
N THR A 518 -18.16 6.51 -11.59
CA THR A 518 -18.96 7.27 -12.56
C THR A 518 -20.31 7.68 -11.96
N GLN A 519 -20.97 6.78 -11.22
CA GLN A 519 -22.23 7.05 -10.55
C GLN A 519 -22.07 8.10 -9.45
N TRP A 520 -20.98 8.02 -8.67
CA TRP A 520 -20.63 9.06 -7.71
C TRP A 520 -20.52 10.42 -8.38
N ARG A 521 -19.72 10.53 -9.45
CA ARG A 521 -19.50 11.80 -10.16
C ARG A 521 -20.80 12.36 -10.73
N ARG A 522 -21.69 11.51 -11.26
CA ARG A 522 -23.02 11.92 -11.74
C ARG A 522 -23.90 12.45 -10.61
N SER A 523 -23.82 11.82 -9.44
CA SER A 523 -24.57 12.21 -8.23
C SER A 523 -24.00 13.49 -7.58
N GLY A 524 -22.69 13.74 -7.72
CA GLY A 524 -21.98 14.88 -7.15
C GLY A 524 -22.37 16.26 -7.71
N ALA A 525 -23.00 16.33 -8.89
CA ALA A 525 -23.57 17.59 -9.40
C ALA A 525 -24.66 18.18 -8.48
N LEU A 526 -25.26 17.38 -7.60
CA LEU A 526 -26.30 17.78 -6.64
C LEU A 526 -25.77 18.11 -5.23
N LEU A 527 -24.45 18.01 -4.98
CA LEU A 527 -23.86 18.09 -3.63
C LEU A 527 -22.80 19.18 -3.45
N ARG A 528 -22.56 20.03 -4.46
CA ARG A 528 -21.64 21.17 -4.32
C ARG A 528 -22.15 22.12 -3.22
N PRO A 529 -21.32 22.51 -2.24
CA PRO A 529 -21.68 23.66 -1.41
C PRO A 529 -21.90 24.87 -2.32
N PRO A 530 -22.89 25.74 -2.04
CA PRO A 530 -23.02 27.00 -2.77
C PRO A 530 -21.68 27.74 -2.69
N PRO A 531 -21.30 28.50 -3.73
CA PRO A 531 -20.10 29.33 -3.65
C PRO A 531 -20.19 30.19 -2.38
N PRO A 532 -19.07 30.41 -1.66
CA PRO A 532 -19.07 31.26 -0.49
C PRO A 532 -19.72 32.58 -0.89
N THR A 533 -20.83 32.92 -0.24
CA THR A 533 -21.46 34.22 -0.40
C THR A 533 -20.40 35.24 -0.05
N LEU A 534 -19.92 35.99 -1.05
CA LEU A 534 -19.10 37.17 -0.80
C LEU A 534 -19.80 37.97 0.29
N PRO A 535 -19.10 38.39 1.36
CA PRO A 535 -19.72 39.27 2.35
C PRO A 535 -20.36 40.43 1.58
N SER A 536 -21.64 40.68 1.85
CA SER A 536 -22.35 41.81 1.25
C SER A 536 -21.48 43.05 1.44
N ALA A 537 -21.43 43.95 0.45
CA ALA A 537 -20.57 45.14 0.50
C ALA A 537 -20.71 45.94 1.82
N GLN A 538 -21.87 45.86 2.47
CA GLN A 538 -22.13 46.42 3.80
C GLN A 538 -21.26 45.84 4.93
N ALA A 539 -20.90 44.55 4.90
CA ALA A 539 -20.04 43.92 5.91
C ALA A 539 -18.54 44.23 5.72
N ILE A 540 -18.16 44.80 4.56
CA ILE A 540 -16.81 45.31 4.29
C ILE A 540 -16.70 46.79 4.71
N GLU A 541 -17.82 47.53 4.78
CA GLU A 541 -17.85 48.91 5.27
C GLU A 541 -17.92 49.02 6.80
N GLU A 542 -18.36 47.97 7.51
CA GLU A 542 -18.45 47.96 8.98
C GLU A 542 -17.20 47.39 9.70
N ALA A 543 -16.20 46.90 8.96
CA ALA A 543 -14.93 46.38 9.47
C ALA A 543 -13.76 47.26 9.04
#